data_AF-A0A4Q6G512-F1
#
_entry.id   AF-A0A4Q6G512-F1
#
_cell.length_a   1.000
_cell.length_b   1.000
_cell.length_c   1.000
_cell.angle_alpha   90.00
_cell.angle_beta   90.00
_cell.angle_gamma   90.00
#
_symmetry.space_group_name_H-M   'P 1'
#
loop_
_entity.id
_entity.type
_entity.pdbx_description
1 polymer ?
#
loop_
_entity_poly.entity_id
_entity_poly.type
_entity_poly.pdbx_seq_one_letter_code
_entity_poly.pdbx_strand_id
1 'polypeptide(L)'
;MGTQDHGGFSIVNELLNMTLLGTEWILWLLIVLSVVSVAIGIERLWYFTRQKGLDKETIEAIYRAAKARDFKTIAEICNKHPSSLEASITLEGIDHRDNGLASMQEAMHAFLLRKRKYLDRGLVVLSTLGNNAPFIGLFGTVLG
;
A
#
# COMPACT_ATOMS: atom_id res chain seq x y z
N MET A 1 50.66 -45.95 -17.94
CA MET A 1 50.77 -44.48 -18.15
C MET A 1 49.45 -44.03 -18.73
N GLY A 2 48.74 -43.09 -18.08
CA GLY A 2 47.49 -42.54 -18.60
C GLY A 2 46.38 -42.59 -17.57
N THR A 3 46.29 -41.50 -16.82
CA THR A 3 45.40 -41.24 -15.68
C THR A 3 43.93 -41.20 -16.04
N GLN A 4 43.10 -41.65 -15.10
CA GLN A 4 41.64 -41.59 -15.11
C GLN A 4 41.15 -40.13 -15.18
N ASP A 5 40.30 -39.84 -16.16
CA ASP A 5 39.71 -38.50 -16.40
C ASP A 5 38.20 -38.50 -16.09
N HIS A 6 37.80 -39.17 -15.01
CA HIS A 6 36.39 -39.35 -14.60
C HIS A 6 35.85 -38.21 -13.72
N GLY A 7 36.69 -37.30 -13.25
CA GLY A 7 36.28 -36.20 -12.36
C GLY A 7 35.52 -35.07 -13.06
N GLY A 8 35.91 -34.71 -14.30
CA GLY A 8 35.36 -33.55 -15.00
C GLY A 8 33.88 -33.70 -15.38
N PHE A 9 33.45 -34.88 -15.83
CA PHE A 9 32.07 -35.12 -16.26
C PHE A 9 31.10 -35.23 -15.06
N SER A 10 31.57 -35.75 -13.92
CA SER A 10 30.76 -35.83 -12.69
C SER A 10 30.54 -34.45 -12.08
N ILE A 11 31.57 -33.61 -11.98
CA ILE A 11 31.45 -32.25 -11.41
C ILE A 11 30.52 -31.39 -12.27
N VAL A 12 30.62 -31.49 -13.60
CA VAL A 12 29.72 -30.76 -14.51
C VAL A 12 28.27 -31.23 -14.34
N ASN A 13 28.01 -32.53 -14.21
CA ASN A 13 26.66 -33.05 -13.95
C ASN A 13 26.14 -32.67 -12.56
N GLU A 14 26.98 -32.69 -11.53
CA GLU A 14 26.63 -32.26 -10.17
C GLU A 14 26.27 -30.77 -10.14
N LEU A 15 27.03 -29.94 -10.86
CA LEU A 15 26.78 -28.50 -11.02
C LEU A 15 25.50 -28.24 -11.82
N LEU A 16 25.29 -28.93 -12.95
CA LEU A 16 24.07 -28.80 -13.75
C LEU A 16 22.82 -29.23 -12.96
N ASN A 17 22.92 -30.28 -12.14
CA ASN A 17 21.82 -30.75 -11.31
C ASN A 17 21.54 -29.78 -10.13
N MET A 18 22.59 -29.17 -9.55
CA MET A 18 22.44 -28.07 -8.58
C MET A 18 21.78 -26.84 -9.20
N THR A 19 22.16 -26.49 -10.43
CA THR A 19 21.60 -25.35 -11.17
C THR A 19 20.12 -25.59 -11.51
N LEU A 20 19.78 -26.78 -12.03
CA LEU A 20 18.40 -27.16 -12.34
C LEU A 20 17.49 -27.22 -11.10
N LEU A 21 17.99 -27.82 -10.00
CA LEU A 21 17.28 -27.82 -8.72
C LEU A 21 17.14 -26.39 -8.15
N GLY A 22 18.13 -25.53 -8.37
CA GLY A 22 18.13 -24.13 -7.98
C GLY A 22 17.03 -23.32 -8.67
N THR A 23 16.83 -23.56 -9.97
CA THR A 23 15.94 -22.75 -10.80
C THR A 23 14.46 -23.02 -10.53
N GLU A 24 14.07 -24.27 -10.22
CA GLU A 24 12.66 -24.59 -9.95
C GLU A 24 12.09 -23.87 -8.72
N TRP A 25 12.81 -23.87 -7.58
CA TRP A 25 12.31 -23.20 -6.36
C TRP A 25 12.29 -21.67 -6.50
N ILE A 26 13.22 -21.09 -7.27
CA ILE A 26 13.26 -19.66 -7.57
C ILE A 26 12.07 -19.25 -8.43
N LEU A 27 11.70 -20.06 -9.41
CA LEU A 27 10.55 -19.80 -10.28
C LEU A 27 9.24 -19.83 -9.49
N TRP A 28 9.09 -20.80 -8.57
CA TRP A 28 7.98 -20.82 -7.61
C TRP A 28 7.97 -19.61 -6.67
N LEU A 29 9.14 -19.18 -6.16
CA LEU A 29 9.26 -17.97 -5.36
C LEU A 29 8.82 -16.73 -6.15
N LEU A 30 9.26 -16.58 -7.40
CA LEU A 30 8.87 -15.49 -8.29
C LEU A 30 7.36 -15.48 -8.59
N ILE A 31 6.75 -16.64 -8.81
CA ILE A 31 5.29 -16.75 -9.01
C ILE A 31 4.55 -16.30 -7.76
N VAL A 32 4.95 -16.78 -6.57
CA VAL A 32 4.33 -16.38 -5.30
C VAL A 32 4.48 -14.87 -5.09
N LEU A 33 5.67 -14.31 -5.35
CA LEU A 33 5.93 -12.88 -5.22
C LEU A 33 5.08 -12.04 -6.20
N SER A 34 4.89 -12.54 -7.42
CA SER A 34 4.02 -11.94 -8.44
C SER A 34 2.55 -11.89 -7.99
N VAL A 35 2.03 -13.03 -7.51
CA VAL A 35 0.65 -13.11 -7.00
C VAL A 35 0.45 -12.18 -5.80
N VAL A 36 1.40 -12.14 -4.87
CA VAL A 36 1.34 -11.24 -3.70
C VAL A 36 1.36 -9.77 -4.15
N SER A 37 2.22 -9.41 -5.11
CA SER A 37 2.29 -8.06 -5.65
C SER A 37 0.96 -7.62 -6.29
N VAL A 38 0.37 -8.47 -7.13
CA VAL A 38 -0.93 -8.21 -7.76
C VAL A 38 -2.05 -8.14 -6.72
N ALA A 39 -2.07 -9.04 -5.74
CA ALA A 39 -3.06 -9.03 -4.66
C ALA A 39 -3.03 -7.72 -3.86
N ILE A 40 -1.84 -7.26 -3.46
CA ILE A 40 -1.66 -5.97 -2.79
C ILE A 40 -2.12 -4.82 -3.70
N GLY A 41 -1.79 -4.86 -4.99
CA GLY A 41 -2.23 -3.87 -5.98
C GLY A 41 -3.76 -3.77 -6.09
N ILE A 42 -4.45 -4.90 -6.18
CA ILE A 42 -5.92 -4.97 -6.26
C ILE A 42 -6.56 -4.49 -4.96
N GLU A 43 -6.09 -4.96 -3.81
CA GLU A 43 -6.58 -4.52 -2.49
C GLU A 43 -6.47 -3.00 -2.36
N ARG A 44 -5.35 -2.45 -2.83
CA ARG A 44 -5.07 -1.01 -2.83
C ARG A 44 -6.00 -0.23 -3.76
N LEU A 45 -6.18 -0.71 -4.99
CA LEU A 45 -7.06 -0.09 -5.98
C LEU A 45 -8.51 -0.11 -5.48
N TRP A 46 -8.93 -1.22 -4.87
CA TRP A 46 -10.26 -1.34 -4.30
C TRP A 46 -10.45 -0.39 -3.12
N TYR A 47 -9.47 -0.29 -2.21
CA TYR A 47 -9.54 0.65 -1.09
C TYR A 47 -9.64 2.11 -1.56
N PHE A 48 -8.88 2.50 -2.58
CA PHE A 48 -8.91 3.85 -3.15
C PHE A 48 -10.22 4.15 -3.88
N THR A 49 -10.71 3.22 -4.71
CA THR A 49 -11.98 3.38 -5.45
C THR A 49 -13.21 3.38 -4.55
N ARG A 50 -13.12 2.80 -3.35
CA ARG A 50 -14.20 2.74 -2.37
C ARG A 50 -14.25 3.97 -1.45
N GLN A 51 -13.16 4.75 -1.38
CA GLN A 51 -13.19 6.11 -0.83
C GLN A 51 -13.78 7.06 -1.88
N LYS A 52 -15.11 7.14 -1.91
CA LYS A 52 -15.78 8.21 -2.64
C LYS A 52 -15.55 9.51 -1.85
N GLY A 53 -14.85 10.47 -2.46
CA GLY A 53 -14.75 11.82 -1.94
C GLY A 53 -16.15 12.45 -1.77
N LEU A 54 -16.25 13.51 -0.97
CA LEU A 54 -17.48 14.29 -0.94
C LEU A 54 -17.70 14.95 -2.30
N ASP A 55 -18.95 15.02 -2.73
CA ASP A 55 -19.27 15.82 -3.91
C ASP A 55 -19.12 17.31 -3.58
N LYS A 56 -18.88 18.13 -4.60
CA LYS A 56 -18.67 19.58 -4.43
C LYS A 56 -19.84 20.23 -3.69
N GLU A 57 -21.06 19.79 -3.96
CA GLU A 57 -22.28 20.27 -3.32
C GLU A 57 -22.27 19.98 -1.81
N THR A 58 -21.78 18.81 -1.38
CA THR A 58 -21.71 18.45 0.04
C THR A 58 -20.64 19.26 0.77
N ILE A 59 -19.50 19.51 0.12
CA ILE A 59 -18.44 20.37 0.66
C ILE A 59 -18.98 21.80 0.85
N GLU A 60 -19.72 22.31 -0.14
CA GLU A 60 -20.32 23.64 -0.05
C GLU A 60 -21.39 23.72 1.06
N ALA A 61 -22.20 22.67 1.23
CA ALA A 61 -23.16 22.57 2.34
C ALA A 61 -22.47 22.59 3.72
N ILE A 62 -21.36 21.87 3.88
CA ILE A 62 -20.53 21.91 5.10
C ILE A 62 -19.99 23.32 5.35
N TYR A 63 -19.49 24.00 4.31
CA TYR A 63 -18.96 25.35 4.43
C TYR A 63 -20.03 26.36 4.84
N ARG A 64 -21.23 26.27 4.26
CA ARG A 64 -22.38 27.12 4.62
C ARG A 64 -22.79 26.88 6.08
N ALA A 65 -22.89 25.63 6.52
CA ALA A 65 -23.20 25.29 7.90
C ALA A 65 -22.10 25.74 8.89
N ALA A 66 -20.82 25.63 8.51
CA ALA A 66 -19.69 26.14 9.28
C ALA A 66 -19.76 27.67 9.45
N LYS A 67 -20.10 28.42 8.39
CA LYS A 67 -20.28 29.87 8.45
C LYS A 67 -21.45 30.27 9.37
N ALA A 68 -22.52 29.47 9.38
CA ALA A 68 -23.65 29.65 10.27
C ALA A 68 -23.38 29.19 11.74
N ARG A 69 -22.20 28.63 12.02
CA ARG A 69 -21.84 27.96 13.29
C ARG A 69 -22.83 26.84 13.67
N ASP A 70 -23.47 26.23 12.68
CA ASP A 70 -24.39 25.12 12.89
C ASP A 70 -23.62 23.79 12.83
N PHE A 71 -22.95 23.47 13.93
CA PHE A 71 -22.18 22.24 14.05
C PHE A 71 -23.03 20.97 14.03
N LYS A 72 -24.33 21.05 14.34
CA LYS A 72 -25.24 19.90 14.28
C LYS A 72 -25.46 19.48 12.83
N THR A 73 -25.76 20.44 11.97
CA THR A 73 -25.93 20.19 10.53
C THR A 73 -24.65 19.64 9.90
N ILE A 74 -23.48 20.15 10.30
CA ILE A 74 -22.20 19.61 9.79
C ILE A 74 -22.02 18.14 10.22
N ALA A 75 -22.26 17.82 11.49
CA ALA A 75 -22.16 16.46 11.99
C ALA A 75 -23.14 15.52 11.29
N GLU A 76 -24.38 15.95 11.02
CA GLU A 76 -25.36 15.16 10.27
C GLU A 76 -24.93 14.88 8.83
N ILE A 77 -24.41 15.90 8.12
CA ILE A 77 -23.89 15.74 6.76
C ILE A 77 -22.70 14.78 6.76
N CYS A 78 -21.76 14.94 7.71
CA CYS A 78 -20.58 14.09 7.80
C CYS A 78 -20.94 12.64 8.16
N ASN A 79 -21.91 12.42 9.05
CA ASN A 79 -22.41 11.09 9.42
C ASN A 79 -23.11 10.36 8.26
N LYS A 80 -23.66 11.08 7.28
CA LYS A 80 -24.20 10.48 6.05
C LYS A 80 -23.10 9.98 5.10
N HIS A 81 -21.85 10.43 5.29
CA HIS A 81 -20.70 10.09 4.45
C HIS A 81 -19.51 9.53 5.26
N PRO A 82 -19.68 8.44 6.03
CA PRO A 82 -18.62 7.92 6.92
C PRO A 82 -17.39 7.41 6.17
N SER A 83 -17.54 7.05 4.90
CA SER A 83 -16.45 6.58 4.04
C SER A 83 -15.56 7.72 3.52
N SER A 84 -15.99 8.98 3.64
CA SER A 84 -15.21 10.12 3.16
C SER A 84 -14.18 10.55 4.21
N LEU A 85 -12.95 10.73 3.74
CA LEU A 85 -11.86 11.26 4.55
C LEU A 85 -12.20 12.67 5.07
N GLU A 86 -12.75 13.52 4.21
CA GLU A 86 -13.10 14.89 4.55
C GLU A 86 -14.17 14.96 5.65
N ALA A 87 -15.22 14.14 5.53
CA ALA A 87 -16.27 14.05 6.56
C ALA A 87 -15.72 13.58 7.92
N SER A 88 -14.82 12.59 7.91
CA SER A 88 -14.19 12.09 9.13
C SER A 88 -13.30 13.14 9.80
N ILE A 89 -12.51 13.89 9.01
CA ILE A 89 -11.65 14.97 9.52
C ILE A 89 -12.49 16.10 10.10
N THR A 90 -13.57 16.49 9.42
CA THR A 90 -14.46 17.55 9.90
C THR A 90 -15.15 17.16 11.20
N LEU A 91 -15.58 15.89 11.35
CA LEU A 91 -16.12 15.36 12.61
C LEU A 91 -15.11 15.44 13.76
N GLU A 92 -13.88 14.96 13.54
CA GLU A 92 -12.80 14.99 14.54
C GLU A 92 -12.47 16.43 14.98
N GLY A 93 -12.48 17.37 14.03
CA GLY A 93 -12.28 18.79 14.31
C GLY A 93 -13.42 19.41 15.11
N ILE A 94 -14.68 19.05 14.83
CA ILE A 94 -15.84 19.53 15.59
C ILE A 94 -15.85 18.99 17.02
N ASP A 95 -15.40 17.75 17.23
CA ASP A 95 -15.34 17.13 18.56
C ASP A 95 -14.36 17.89 19.50
N HIS A 96 -13.31 18.48 18.94
CA HIS A 96 -12.31 19.27 19.67
C HIS A 96 -12.59 20.78 19.71
N ARG A 97 -13.79 21.23 19.29
CA ARG A 97 -14.12 22.67 19.18
C ARG A 97 -14.07 23.41 20.51
N ASP A 98 -14.37 22.74 21.61
CA ASP A 98 -14.51 23.36 22.93
C ASP A 98 -13.15 23.85 23.49
N ASN A 99 -12.05 23.31 22.95
CA ASN A 99 -10.67 23.69 23.29
C ASN A 99 -10.11 24.83 22.42
N GLY A 100 -10.94 25.41 21.54
CA GLY A 100 -10.57 26.51 20.65
C GLY A 100 -9.99 26.07 19.31
N LEU A 101 -9.80 27.06 18.42
CA LEU A 101 -9.47 26.83 17.01
C LEU A 101 -8.14 26.09 16.80
N ALA A 102 -7.15 26.34 17.66
CA ALA A 102 -5.84 25.68 17.61
C ALA A 102 -5.96 24.17 17.86
N SER A 103 -6.75 23.77 18.86
CA SER A 103 -6.98 22.35 19.17
C SER A 103 -7.73 21.63 18.04
N MET A 104 -8.70 22.31 17.41
CA MET A 104 -9.40 21.77 16.23
C MET A 104 -8.43 21.48 15.07
N GLN A 105 -7.58 22.46 14.72
CA GLN A 105 -6.61 22.31 13.64
C GLN A 105 -5.60 21.20 13.94
N GLU A 106 -5.14 21.11 15.18
CA GLU A 106 -4.19 20.10 15.61
C GLU A 106 -4.79 18.69 15.60
N ALA A 107 -6.05 18.54 16.04
CA ALA A 107 -6.79 17.27 15.95
C ALA A 107 -6.99 16.83 14.49
N MET A 108 -7.43 17.75 13.61
CA MET A 108 -7.58 17.49 12.17
C MET A 108 -6.24 17.08 11.53
N HIS A 109 -5.16 17.78 11.85
CA HIS A 109 -3.83 17.49 11.32
C HIS A 109 -3.30 16.14 11.82
N ALA A 110 -3.47 15.83 13.11
CA ALA A 110 -3.10 14.55 13.70
C ALA A 110 -3.88 13.38 13.06
N PHE A 111 -5.18 13.57 12.80
CA PHE A 111 -6.00 12.57 12.11
C PHE A 111 -5.53 12.34 10.68
N LEU A 112 -5.27 13.42 9.92
CA LEU A 112 -4.70 13.35 8.58
C LEU A 112 -3.37 12.59 8.55
N LEU A 113 -2.48 12.86 9.50
CA LEU A 113 -1.18 12.20 9.57
C LEU A 113 -1.32 10.70 9.85
N ARG A 114 -2.24 10.28 10.73
CA ARG A 114 -2.54 8.87 10.99
C ARG A 114 -3.12 8.18 9.76
N LYS A 115 -4.09 8.80 9.08
CA LYS A 115 -4.70 8.27 7.85
C LYS A 115 -3.67 8.15 6.72
N ARG A 116 -2.80 9.16 6.56
CA ARG A 116 -1.69 9.12 5.59
C ARG A 116 -0.74 7.96 5.88
N LYS A 117 -0.32 7.76 7.13
CA LYS A 117 0.54 6.64 7.52
C LYS A 117 -0.09 5.28 7.22
N TYR A 118 -1.40 5.15 7.43
CA TYR A 118 -2.15 3.94 7.09
C TYR A 118 -2.16 3.67 5.59
N LEU A 119 -2.35 4.72 4.78
CA LEU A 119 -2.19 4.64 3.34
C LEU A 119 -0.73 4.26 3.02
N ASP A 120 0.29 4.99 3.43
CA ASP A 120 1.67 4.79 2.97
C ASP A 120 2.23 3.36 3.24
N ARG A 121 1.76 2.66 4.28
CA ARG A 121 2.26 1.34 4.70
C ARG A 121 2.34 0.28 3.58
N GLY A 122 1.36 0.20 2.68
CA GLY A 122 1.40 -0.75 1.56
C GLY A 122 2.19 -0.27 0.33
N LEU A 123 2.46 1.04 0.18
CA LEU A 123 3.24 1.57 -0.96
C LEU A 123 4.72 1.33 -0.76
N VAL A 124 5.18 1.33 0.50
CA VAL A 124 6.58 1.04 0.82
C VAL A 124 6.95 -0.38 0.38
N VAL A 125 6.11 -1.37 0.70
CA VAL A 125 6.33 -2.77 0.29
C VAL A 125 6.31 -2.90 -1.23
N LEU A 126 5.36 -2.26 -1.91
CA LEU A 126 5.28 -2.29 -3.38
C LEU A 126 6.48 -1.57 -4.04
N SER A 127 6.98 -0.50 -3.42
CA SER A 127 8.16 0.23 -3.89
C SER A 127 9.44 -0.58 -3.73
N THR A 128 9.64 -1.21 -2.57
CA THR A 128 10.77 -2.11 -2.35
C THR A 128 10.71 -3.32 -3.28
N LEU A 129 9.53 -3.94 -3.46
CA LEU A 129 9.36 -5.06 -4.38
C LEU A 129 9.56 -4.65 -5.85
N GLY A 130 8.95 -3.56 -6.30
CA GLY A 130 9.07 -3.07 -7.68
C GLY A 130 10.51 -2.65 -8.03
N ASN A 131 11.24 -2.06 -7.08
CA ASN A 131 12.64 -1.68 -7.28
C ASN A 131 13.59 -2.89 -7.24
N ASN A 132 13.26 -3.94 -6.48
CA ASN A 132 14.11 -5.13 -6.37
C ASN A 132 13.72 -6.28 -7.33
N ALA A 133 12.51 -6.26 -7.90
CA ALA A 133 12.01 -7.27 -8.83
C ALA A 133 12.91 -7.49 -10.07
N PRO A 134 13.51 -6.45 -10.70
CA PRO A 134 14.41 -6.65 -11.84
C PRO A 134 15.66 -7.45 -11.49
N PHE A 135 16.20 -7.29 -10.27
CA PHE A 135 17.40 -8.02 -9.83
C PHE A 135 17.10 -9.52 -9.65
N ILE A 136 15.91 -9.87 -9.17
CA ILE A 136 15.50 -11.28 -9.04
C ILE A 136 15.30 -11.92 -10.43
N GLY A 137 14.72 -11.18 -11.38
CA GLY A 137 14.58 -11.62 -12.77
C GLY A 137 15.92 -11.84 -13.47
N LEU A 138 16.86 -10.90 -13.30
CA LEU A 138 18.22 -11.01 -13.84
C LEU A 138 18.99 -12.18 -13.20
N PHE A 139 18.87 -12.38 -11.89
CA PHE A 139 19.50 -13.51 -11.19
C PHE A 139 19.01 -14.86 -11.75
N GLY A 140 17.71 -14.97 -12.07
CA GLY A 140 17.15 -16.14 -12.74
C GLY A 140 17.70 -16.39 -14.15
N THR A 141 18.04 -15.33 -14.90
CA THR A 141 18.70 -15.48 -16.21
C THR A 141 20.18 -15.83 -16.13
N VAL A 142 20.84 -15.60 -14.99
CA VAL A 142 22.26 -15.92 -14.77
C VAL A 142 22.45 -17.33 -14.18
N LEU A 143 21.49 -17.80 -13.39
CA LEU A 143 21.43 -19.19 -12.91
C LEU A 143 20.73 -20.13 -13.90
N GLY A 144 20.08 -19.63 -14.95
CA GLY A 144 19.39 -20.43 -15.97
C GLY A 144 20.34 -21.04 -17.00
#